data_AF-A0A397TDT6-F1
#
_entry.id   AF-A0A397TDT6-F1
#
_cell.length_a   1.000
_cell.length_b   1.000
_cell.length_c   1.000
_cell.angle_alpha   90.00
_cell.angle_beta   90.00
_cell.angle_gamma   90.00
#
_symmetry.space_group_name_H-M   'P 1'
#
loop_
_entity.id
_entity.type
_entity.pdbx_description
1 polymer ?
#
loop_
_entity_poly.entity_id
_entity_poly.type
_entity_poly.pdbx_seq_one_letter_code
_entity_poly.pdbx_strand_id
1 'polypeptide(L)'
;MDHDKKNQQFSSSNSIERSCNDLIYSAKVFKELEVAYNEVCEEFNQIKLKKICLMSRVLYKKQRKDGEVLTYDPDEFRKMLEENEPKLQGFFDELVASTNPQKKSSITNQQNKKKLVAMCYFLGGLNNKFINSVKTDIGFLLSASEASASIINTLANAGLTIRRETIQR
;
A
#
# COMPACT_ATOMS: atom_id res chain seq x y z
N MET A 1 -2.50 43.49 37.83
CA MET A 1 -2.12 42.07 37.93
C MET A 1 -3.38 41.26 37.66
N ASP A 2 -3.27 40.26 36.78
CA ASP A 2 -4.25 39.18 36.51
C ASP A 2 -5.58 39.47 35.79
N HIS A 3 -5.52 39.78 34.49
CA HIS A 3 -6.65 39.49 33.58
C HIS A 3 -6.32 38.68 32.32
N ASP A 4 -5.05 38.34 32.04
CA ASP A 4 -4.67 37.72 30.75
C ASP A 4 -4.42 36.20 30.78
N LYS A 5 -4.38 35.56 31.96
CA LYS A 5 -4.04 34.12 32.04
C LYS A 5 -5.20 33.15 31.80
N LYS A 6 -6.46 33.58 31.89
CA LYS A 6 -7.63 32.68 31.75
C LYS A 6 -8.06 32.43 30.30
N ASN A 7 -7.82 33.38 29.38
CA ASN A 7 -8.26 33.23 27.97
C ASN A 7 -7.33 32.36 27.12
N GLN A 8 -6.06 32.22 27.51
CA GLN A 8 -5.10 31.36 26.79
C GLN A 8 -5.30 29.86 27.06
N GLN A 9 -5.85 29.50 28.23
CA GLN A 9 -6.06 28.11 28.65
C GLN A 9 -7.38 27.51 28.11
N PHE A 10 -8.38 28.36 27.84
CA PHE A 10 -9.67 27.96 27.27
C PHE A 10 -9.60 27.78 25.74
N SER A 11 -8.79 28.60 25.06
CA SER A 11 -8.59 28.51 23.60
C SER A 11 -7.75 27.29 23.19
N SER A 12 -6.77 26.92 24.01
CA SER A 12 -5.94 25.71 23.82
C SER A 12 -6.71 24.43 24.11
N SER A 13 -7.60 24.40 25.11
CA SER A 13 -8.46 23.23 25.37
C SER A 13 -9.45 22.97 24.21
N ASN A 14 -10.03 24.04 23.64
CA ASN A 14 -10.93 23.94 22.47
C ASN A 14 -10.22 23.52 21.18
N SER A 15 -8.95 23.89 20.98
CA SER A 15 -8.18 23.44 19.80
C SER A 15 -7.77 21.97 19.92
N ILE A 16 -7.39 21.53 21.13
CA ILE A 16 -7.10 20.13 21.43
C ILE A 16 -8.35 19.27 21.25
N GLU A 17 -9.51 19.73 21.74
CA GLU A 17 -10.78 18.99 21.62
C GLU A 17 -11.25 18.86 20.16
N ARG A 18 -11.09 19.91 19.34
CA ARG A 18 -11.32 19.81 17.88
C ARG A 18 -10.34 18.88 17.19
N SER A 19 -9.05 19.01 17.49
CA SER A 19 -8.00 18.14 16.91
C SER A 19 -8.24 16.67 17.28
N CYS A 20 -8.69 16.39 18.52
CA CYS A 20 -9.11 15.06 18.94
C CYS A 20 -10.36 14.57 18.20
N ASN A 21 -11.37 15.41 17.96
CA ASN A 21 -12.56 15.03 17.20
C ASN A 21 -12.24 14.71 15.73
N ASP A 22 -11.33 15.46 15.11
CA ASP A 22 -10.85 15.18 13.76
C ASP A 22 -10.02 13.89 13.71
N LEU A 23 -9.22 13.63 14.75
CA LEU A 23 -8.48 12.38 14.91
C LEU A 23 -9.43 11.19 15.10
N ILE A 24 -10.49 11.33 15.89
CA ILE A 24 -11.53 10.33 16.11
C ILE A 24 -12.31 10.08 14.81
N TYR A 25 -12.65 11.13 14.06
CA TYR A 25 -13.30 11.02 12.77
C TYR A 25 -12.41 10.29 11.76
N SER A 26 -11.13 10.65 11.68
CA SER A 26 -10.16 9.95 10.83
C SER A 26 -9.99 8.49 11.25
N ALA A 27 -9.94 8.19 12.56
CA ALA A 27 -9.84 6.83 13.07
C ALA A 27 -11.08 6.00 12.72
N LYS A 28 -12.27 6.62 12.72
CA LYS A 28 -13.51 6.00 12.26
C LYS A 28 -13.45 5.67 10.76
N VAL A 29 -13.02 6.62 9.93
CA VAL A 29 -12.84 6.41 8.48
C VAL A 29 -11.79 5.32 8.21
N PHE A 30 -10.69 5.29 8.98
CA PHE A 30 -9.68 4.24 8.91
C PHE A 30 -10.24 2.88 9.27
N LYS A 31 -11.12 2.81 10.28
CA LYS A 31 -11.76 1.57 10.70
C LYS A 31 -12.78 1.08 9.67
N GLU A 32 -13.53 1.98 9.05
CA GLU A 32 -14.44 1.67 7.93
C GLU A 32 -13.66 1.18 6.71
N LEU A 33 -12.51 1.80 6.40
CA LEU A 33 -11.61 1.35 5.35
C LEU A 33 -10.97 0.00 5.67
N GLU A 34 -10.58 -0.23 6.93
CA GLU A 34 -10.03 -1.50 7.40
C GLU A 34 -11.08 -2.62 7.34
N VAL A 35 -12.33 -2.34 7.72
CA VAL A 35 -13.46 -3.27 7.58
C VAL A 35 -13.72 -3.58 6.12
N ALA A 36 -13.87 -2.57 5.25
CA ALA A 36 -14.08 -2.78 3.81
C ALA A 36 -12.92 -3.54 3.16
N TYR A 37 -11.67 -3.25 3.57
CA TYR A 37 -10.50 -3.99 3.13
C TYR A 37 -10.57 -5.45 3.60
N ASN A 38 -10.90 -5.70 4.86
CA ASN A 38 -11.00 -7.04 5.41
C ASN A 38 -12.16 -7.83 4.79
N GLU A 39 -13.30 -7.21 4.49
CA GLU A 39 -14.43 -7.83 3.76
C GLU A 39 -14.01 -8.26 2.34
N VAL A 40 -13.32 -7.37 1.62
CA VAL A 40 -12.71 -7.71 0.32
C VAL A 40 -11.68 -8.83 0.48
N CYS A 41 -10.95 -8.89 1.60
CA CYS A 41 -10.00 -9.95 1.92
C CYS A 41 -10.61 -11.30 2.32
N GLU A 42 -11.83 -11.30 2.85
CA GLU A 42 -12.56 -12.54 3.11
C GLU A 42 -13.14 -13.11 1.81
N GLU A 43 -13.60 -12.25 0.88
CA GLU A 43 -14.01 -12.66 -0.47
C GLU A 43 -12.81 -13.12 -1.34
N PHE A 44 -11.69 -12.41 -1.26
CA PHE A 44 -10.41 -12.80 -1.83
C PHE A 44 -9.55 -13.50 -0.78
N ASN A 45 -9.75 -14.81 -0.58
CA ASN A 45 -8.96 -15.67 0.34
C ASN A 45 -7.65 -15.01 0.79
N GLN A 46 -7.58 -14.59 2.05
CA GLN A 46 -6.47 -13.86 2.70
C GLN A 46 -5.06 -14.26 2.24
N ILE A 47 -4.85 -15.53 1.90
CA ILE A 47 -3.58 -16.05 1.36
C ILE A 47 -3.25 -15.43 -0.01
N LYS A 48 -4.21 -15.34 -0.93
CA LYS A 48 -4.02 -14.78 -2.28
C LYS A 48 -3.70 -13.30 -2.23
N LEU A 49 -4.35 -12.53 -1.36
CA LEU A 49 -4.02 -11.11 -1.18
C LEU A 49 -2.64 -10.90 -0.56
N LYS A 50 -2.27 -11.72 0.44
CA LYS A 50 -0.91 -11.71 0.98
C LYS A 50 0.13 -11.98 -0.12
N LYS A 51 -0.10 -12.95 -1.00
CA LYS A 51 0.78 -13.23 -2.15
C LYS A 51 0.81 -12.07 -3.16
N ILE A 52 -0.32 -11.41 -3.44
CA ILE A 52 -0.36 -10.19 -4.27
C ILE A 52 0.48 -9.06 -3.65
N CYS A 53 0.35 -8.82 -2.35
CA CYS A 53 1.15 -7.80 -1.64
C CYS A 53 2.65 -8.10 -1.66
N LEU A 54 3.04 -9.35 -1.44
CA LEU A 54 4.43 -9.80 -1.54
C LEU A 54 4.96 -9.61 -2.97
N MET A 55 4.19 -10.01 -3.98
CA MET A 55 4.52 -9.78 -5.38
C MET A 55 4.69 -8.27 -5.67
N SER A 56 3.74 -7.42 -5.28
CA SER A 56 3.84 -5.96 -5.49
C SER A 56 5.13 -5.38 -4.91
N ARG A 57 5.57 -5.86 -3.74
CA ARG A 57 6.81 -5.43 -3.09
C ARG A 57 8.06 -5.87 -3.86
N VAL A 58 8.10 -7.11 -4.35
CA VAL A 58 9.21 -7.62 -5.19
C VAL A 58 9.31 -6.78 -6.46
N LEU A 59 8.19 -6.58 -7.16
CA LEU A 59 8.15 -5.79 -8.40
C LEU A 59 8.57 -4.34 -8.18
N TYR A 60 8.12 -3.72 -7.08
CA TYR A 60 8.53 -2.36 -6.70
C TYR A 60 10.04 -2.26 -6.48
N LYS A 61 10.62 -3.19 -5.72
CA LYS A 61 12.04 -3.21 -5.40
C LYS A 61 12.88 -3.33 -6.68
N LYS A 62 12.57 -4.31 -7.52
CA LYS A 62 13.23 -4.54 -8.82
C LYS A 62 13.22 -3.28 -9.69
N GLN A 63 12.06 -2.63 -9.81
CA GLN A 63 11.90 -1.45 -10.66
C GLN A 63 12.58 -0.19 -10.09
N ARG A 64 12.50 0.05 -8.78
CA ARG A 64 12.88 1.34 -8.17
C ARG A 64 14.23 1.34 -7.45
N LYS A 65 14.65 0.21 -6.89
CA LYS A 65 15.92 0.09 -6.16
C LYS A 65 17.02 -0.47 -7.03
N ASP A 66 16.69 -1.51 -7.80
CA ASP A 66 17.69 -2.26 -8.57
C ASP A 66 17.83 -1.71 -10.00
N GLY A 67 16.87 -0.88 -10.46
CA GLY A 67 16.88 -0.26 -11.78
C GLY A 67 16.78 -1.27 -12.93
N GLU A 68 16.39 -2.50 -12.64
CA GLU A 68 16.34 -3.59 -13.61
C GLU A 68 15.18 -3.40 -14.61
N VAL A 69 15.43 -3.80 -15.86
CA VAL A 69 14.39 -3.88 -16.89
C VAL A 69 13.43 -5.01 -16.54
N LEU A 70 12.13 -4.70 -16.54
CA LEU A 70 11.08 -5.67 -16.24
C LEU A 70 11.02 -6.75 -17.33
N THR A 71 11.07 -8.02 -16.94
CA THR A 71 10.89 -9.15 -17.88
C THR A 71 9.41 -9.41 -18.14
N TYR A 72 9.08 -9.65 -19.41
CA TYR A 72 7.75 -10.07 -19.85
C TYR A 72 7.72 -11.54 -20.28
N ASP A 73 8.85 -12.25 -20.17
CA ASP A 73 8.87 -13.69 -20.36
C ASP A 73 8.26 -14.37 -19.13
N PRO A 74 7.24 -15.25 -19.29
CA PRO A 74 6.55 -15.85 -18.15
C PRO A 74 7.42 -16.75 -17.26
N ASP A 75 8.40 -17.46 -17.84
CA ASP A 75 9.24 -18.38 -17.08
C ASP A 75 10.32 -17.60 -16.31
N GLU A 76 10.90 -16.57 -16.92
CA GLU A 76 11.78 -15.63 -16.22
C GLU A 76 11.03 -14.85 -15.13
N PHE A 77 9.80 -14.41 -15.40
CA PHE A 77 8.97 -13.71 -14.43
C PHE A 77 8.67 -14.58 -13.21
N ARG A 78 8.25 -15.84 -13.41
CA ARG A 78 8.05 -16.80 -12.31
C ARG A 78 9.32 -16.94 -11.49
N LYS A 79 10.44 -17.27 -12.15
CA LYS A 79 11.72 -17.48 -11.49
C LYS A 79 12.15 -16.26 -10.67
N MET A 80 12.01 -15.06 -11.24
CA MET A 80 12.32 -13.80 -10.56
C MET A 80 11.49 -13.61 -9.28
N LEU A 81 10.19 -13.92 -9.31
CA LEU A 81 9.36 -13.83 -8.10
C LEU A 81 9.82 -14.80 -7.01
N GLU A 82 10.04 -16.06 -7.37
CA GLU A 82 10.37 -17.13 -6.42
C GLU A 82 11.76 -16.96 -5.80
N GLU A 83 12.74 -16.48 -6.58
CA GLU A 83 14.10 -16.20 -6.10
C GLU A 83 14.15 -15.01 -5.14
N ASN A 84 13.27 -14.00 -5.33
CA ASN A 84 13.25 -12.81 -4.49
C ASN A 84 12.37 -12.94 -3.25
N GLU A 85 11.34 -13.79 -3.31
CA GLU A 85 10.45 -14.07 -2.18
C GLU A 85 10.00 -15.55 -2.24
N PRO A 86 10.63 -16.44 -1.47
CA PRO A 86 10.30 -17.87 -1.47
C PRO A 86 8.84 -18.18 -1.13
N LYS A 87 8.13 -17.29 -0.42
CA LYS A 87 6.68 -17.43 -0.14
C LYS A 87 5.80 -17.29 -1.39
N LEU A 88 6.36 -16.81 -2.50
CA LEU A 88 5.70 -16.75 -3.80
C LEU A 88 5.89 -18.02 -4.63
N GLN A 89 6.57 -19.04 -4.12
CA GLN A 89 6.72 -20.32 -4.81
C GLN A 89 5.36 -20.89 -5.23
N GLY A 90 5.25 -21.24 -6.52
CA GLY A 90 4.03 -21.77 -7.13
C GLY A 90 2.90 -20.75 -7.31
N PHE A 91 3.04 -19.50 -6.85
CA PHE A 91 1.97 -18.49 -6.97
C PHE A 91 1.62 -18.20 -8.43
N PHE A 92 2.62 -18.01 -9.28
CA PHE A 92 2.35 -17.76 -10.70
C PHE A 92 1.74 -18.98 -11.39
N ASP A 93 2.14 -20.19 -11.00
CA ASP A 93 1.57 -21.42 -11.52
C ASP A 93 0.10 -21.61 -11.10
N GLU A 94 -0.27 -21.21 -9.87
CA GLU A 94 -1.68 -21.13 -9.43
C GLU A 94 -2.50 -20.18 -10.33
N LEU A 95 -1.94 -19.02 -10.69
CA LEU A 95 -2.59 -18.08 -11.62
C LEU A 95 -2.76 -18.71 -13.00
N VAL A 96 -1.73 -19.39 -13.51
CA VAL A 96 -1.81 -20.10 -14.80
C VAL A 96 -2.86 -21.20 -14.76
N ALA A 97 -2.92 -21.99 -13.69
CA ALA A 97 -3.91 -23.06 -13.50
C ALA A 97 -5.34 -22.52 -13.49
N SER A 98 -5.56 -21.33 -12.91
CA SER A 98 -6.88 -20.66 -12.90
C SER A 98 -7.40 -20.31 -14.30
N THR A 99 -6.53 -20.28 -15.31
CA THR A 99 -6.91 -20.04 -16.71
C THR A 99 -7.47 -21.28 -17.42
N ASN A 100 -7.61 -22.42 -16.74
CA ASN A 100 -8.00 -23.71 -17.32
C ASN A 100 -7.14 -24.10 -18.53
N PRO A 101 -5.81 -24.19 -18.38
CA PRO A 101 -4.89 -24.38 -19.50
C PRO A 101 -5.13 -25.71 -20.24
N GLN A 102 -5.66 -26.73 -19.57
CA GLN A 102 -5.97 -28.04 -20.16
C GLN A 102 -7.08 -27.98 -21.22
N LYS A 103 -7.93 -26.94 -21.20
CA LYS A 103 -9.01 -26.75 -22.18
C LYS A 103 -8.61 -25.87 -23.37
N LYS A 104 -7.32 -25.53 -23.50
CA LYS A 104 -6.82 -24.50 -24.41
C LYS A 104 -5.62 -24.99 -25.23
N SER A 105 -5.43 -24.42 -26.41
CA SER A 105 -4.27 -24.71 -27.26
C SER A 105 -2.96 -24.20 -26.65
N SER A 106 -1.81 -24.72 -27.10
CA SER A 106 -0.50 -24.26 -26.62
C SER A 106 -0.27 -22.77 -26.90
N ILE A 107 -0.69 -22.28 -28.08
CA ILE A 107 -0.58 -20.88 -28.49
C ILE A 107 -1.41 -20.00 -27.54
N THR A 108 -2.67 -20.36 -27.30
CA THR A 108 -3.55 -19.62 -26.38
C THR A 108 -3.02 -19.64 -24.96
N ASN A 109 -2.45 -20.76 -24.50
CA ASN A 109 -1.85 -20.86 -23.18
C ASN A 109 -0.62 -19.96 -23.04
N GLN A 110 0.26 -19.91 -24.04
CA GLN A 110 1.41 -19.03 -24.02
C GLN A 110 1.01 -17.55 -24.01
N GLN A 111 -0.02 -17.17 -24.77
CA GLN A 111 -0.57 -15.81 -24.74
C GLN A 111 -1.19 -15.47 -23.38
N ASN A 112 -1.91 -16.41 -22.76
CA ASN A 112 -2.49 -16.19 -21.43
C ASN A 112 -1.42 -16.01 -20.37
N LYS A 113 -0.32 -16.78 -20.41
CA LYS A 113 0.82 -16.58 -19.52
C LYS A 113 1.38 -15.15 -19.63
N LYS A 114 1.59 -14.63 -20.84
CA LYS A 114 2.04 -13.25 -21.07
C LYS A 114 1.03 -12.21 -20.53
N LYS A 115 -0.27 -12.43 -20.74
CA LYS A 115 -1.33 -11.57 -20.17
C LYS A 115 -1.32 -11.58 -18.65
N LEU A 116 -1.08 -12.73 -18.02
CA LEU A 116 -0.96 -12.83 -16.57
C LEU A 116 0.24 -12.06 -16.04
N VAL A 117 1.40 -12.10 -16.72
CA VAL A 117 2.55 -11.26 -16.36
C VAL A 117 2.18 -9.77 -16.39
N ALA A 118 1.55 -9.31 -17.48
CA ALA A 118 1.09 -7.93 -17.58
C ALA A 118 0.08 -7.56 -16.48
N MET A 119 -0.83 -8.47 -16.13
CA MET A 119 -1.79 -8.28 -15.04
C MET A 119 -1.10 -8.20 -13.67
N CYS A 120 -0.05 -8.98 -13.44
CA CYS A 120 0.75 -8.91 -12.21
C CYS A 120 1.44 -7.55 -12.07
N TYR A 121 2.01 -7.01 -13.15
CA TYR A 121 2.57 -5.65 -13.14
C TYR A 121 1.50 -4.58 -12.87
N PHE A 122 0.32 -4.72 -13.47
CA PHE A 122 -0.79 -3.80 -13.23
C PHE A 122 -1.24 -3.80 -11.77
N LEU A 123 -1.48 -4.98 -11.19
CA LEU A 123 -1.84 -5.13 -9.77
C LEU A 123 -0.72 -4.65 -8.83
N GLY A 124 0.53 -4.93 -9.18
CA GLY A 124 1.71 -4.40 -8.49
C GLY A 124 1.72 -2.87 -8.45
N GLY A 125 1.51 -2.24 -9.60
CA GLY A 125 1.44 -0.79 -9.73
C GLY A 125 0.29 -0.17 -8.94
N LEU A 126 -0.91 -0.77 -9.01
CA LEU A 126 -2.08 -0.31 -8.25
C LEU A 126 -1.83 -0.38 -6.74
N ASN A 127 -1.33 -1.50 -6.24
CA ASN A 127 -1.08 -1.68 -4.81
C ASN A 127 -0.04 -0.66 -4.30
N ASN A 128 1.04 -0.46 -5.06
CA ASN A 128 2.06 0.53 -4.70
C ASN A 128 1.52 1.97 -4.75
N LYS A 129 0.68 2.30 -5.73
CA LYS A 129 0.01 3.62 -5.82
C LYS A 129 -0.93 3.83 -4.64
N PHE A 130 -1.75 2.84 -4.30
CA PHE A 130 -2.67 2.89 -3.16
C PHE A 130 -1.91 3.09 -1.85
N ILE A 131 -0.87 2.28 -1.60
CA ILE A 131 -0.01 2.42 -0.42
C ILE A 131 0.58 3.84 -0.32
N ASN A 132 1.06 4.41 -1.42
CA ASN A 132 1.60 5.78 -1.42
C ASN A 132 0.53 6.85 -1.20
N SER A 133 -0.70 6.63 -1.70
CA SER A 133 -1.84 7.51 -1.42
C SER A 133 -2.17 7.52 0.06
N VAL A 134 -2.30 6.34 0.68
CA VAL A 134 -2.57 6.22 2.13
C VAL A 134 -1.47 6.90 2.96
N LYS A 135 -0.19 6.70 2.61
CA LYS A 135 0.93 7.40 3.29
C LYS A 135 0.84 8.91 3.15
N THR A 136 0.37 9.39 2.00
CA THR A 136 0.14 10.81 1.75
C THR A 136 -0.98 11.35 2.62
N ASP A 137 -2.11 10.64 2.70
CA ASP A 137 -3.27 11.02 3.51
C ASP A 137 -2.94 11.04 5.01
N ILE A 138 -2.22 10.03 5.50
CA ILE A 138 -1.68 9.99 6.88
C ILE A 138 -0.76 11.21 7.12
N GLY A 139 0.09 11.53 6.14
CA GLY A 139 0.97 12.69 6.21
C GLY A 139 0.21 14.00 6.35
N PHE A 140 -0.80 14.22 5.50
CA PHE A 140 -1.68 15.38 5.57
C PHE A 140 -2.39 15.48 6.92
N LEU A 141 -2.95 14.37 7.41
CA LEU A 141 -3.63 14.32 8.71
C LEU A 141 -2.67 14.70 9.85
N LEU A 142 -1.49 14.10 9.91
CA LEU A 142 -0.48 14.43 10.93
C LEU A 142 -0.07 15.90 10.87
N SER A 143 0.06 16.46 9.66
CA SER A 143 0.37 17.88 9.49
C SER A 143 -0.78 18.78 9.96
N ALA A 144 -2.03 18.40 9.69
CA ALA A 144 -3.22 19.13 10.12
C ALA A 144 -3.41 19.09 11.64
N SER A 145 -3.05 17.98 12.29
CA SER A 145 -3.04 17.83 13.75
C SER A 145 -1.83 18.50 14.44
N GLU A 146 -1.11 19.37 13.74
CA GLU A 146 0.07 20.09 14.23
C GLU A 146 1.21 19.17 14.76
N ALA A 147 1.27 17.91 14.32
CA ALA A 147 2.34 17.01 14.72
C ALA A 147 3.70 17.61 14.34
N SER A 148 4.70 17.46 15.23
CA SER A 148 6.02 18.06 15.02
C SER A 148 6.70 17.46 13.78
N ALA A 149 7.56 18.25 13.13
CA ALA A 149 8.32 17.79 11.98
C ALA A 149 9.18 16.55 12.30
N SER A 150 9.73 16.48 13.52
CA SER A 150 10.49 15.33 14.01
C SER A 150 9.64 14.05 14.05
N ILE A 151 8.39 14.13 14.52
CA ILE A 151 7.47 12.99 14.56
C ILE A 151 7.09 12.54 13.16
N ILE A 152 6.70 13.47 12.27
CA ILE A 152 6.36 13.14 10.88
C ILE A 152 7.55 12.49 10.16
N ASN A 153 8.75 13.04 10.32
CA ASN A 153 9.94 12.50 9.67
C ASN A 153 10.38 11.15 10.27
N THR A 154 10.17 10.92 11.56
CA THR A 154 10.38 9.61 12.19
C THR A 154 9.44 8.56 11.62
N LEU A 155 8.15 8.87 11.52
CA LEU A 155 7.15 7.97 10.92
C LEU A 155 7.40 7.75 9.43
N ALA A 156 7.87 8.77 8.71
CA ALA A 156 8.25 8.66 7.30
C ALA A 156 9.47 7.74 7.11
N ASN A 157 10.46 7.83 7.99
CA ASN A 157 11.62 6.93 8.00
C ASN A 157 11.23 5.49 8.34
N ALA A 158 10.20 5.30 9.18
CA ALA A 158 9.58 3.99 9.42
C ALA A 158 8.71 3.51 8.23
N GLY A 159 8.51 4.34 7.20
CA GLY A 159 7.73 4.02 6.01
C GLY A 159 6.22 4.08 6.20
N LEU A 160 5.73 4.69 7.28
CA LEU A 160 4.30 4.78 7.63
C LEU A 160 3.60 6.01 7.05
N THR A 161 4.36 7.05 6.70
CA THR A 161 3.88 8.29 6.09
C THR A 161 4.90 8.82 5.07
N ILE A 162 4.59 9.91 4.39
CA ILE A 162 5.56 10.71 3.63
C ILE A 162 6.20 11.78 4.53
N ARG A 163 7.38 12.28 4.11
CA ARG A 163 8.11 13.30 4.88
C ARG A 163 7.38 14.63 4.88
N ARG A 164 7.60 15.45 5.93
CA ARG A 164 6.95 16.77 6.07
C ARG A 164 7.19 17.67 4.86
N GLU A 165 8.40 17.62 4.30
CA GLU A 165 8.77 18.45 3.16
C GLU A 165 8.03 18.06 1.87
N THR A 166 7.47 16.84 1.81
CA THR A 166 6.66 16.35 0.68
C THR A 166 5.18 16.74 0.83
N ILE A 167 4.71 16.98 2.05
CA ILE A 167 3.33 17.37 2.37
C ILE A 167 3.09 18.86 2.11
N GLN A 168 4.12 19.69 2.33
CA GLN A 168 4.04 21.15 2.23
C GLN A 168 4.35 21.71 0.82
N ARG A 169 4.49 20.84 -0.19
CA ARG A 169 4.68 21.22 -1.59
C ARG A 169 3.35 21.29 -2.31
#